data_AF-Q024E5-F1
#
_entry.id   AF-Q024E5-F1
#
_cell.length_a   1.000
_cell.length_b   1.000
_cell.length_c   1.000
_cell.angle_alpha   90.00
_cell.angle_beta   90.00
_cell.angle_gamma   90.00
#
_symmetry.space_group_name_H-M   'P 1'
#
loop_
_entity.id
_entity.type
_entity.pdbx_description
1 polymer ?
#
loop_
_entity_poly.entity_id
_entity_poly.type
_entity_poly.pdbx_seq_one_letter_code
_entity_poly.pdbx_strand_id
1 'polypeptide(L)'
;MKHLFQFAALTALTTGMVLAQAPATTQPVPRKVPFNHPMFGHEQMMQSLNLTPAQKQQSDTIFADAKQKAQPIRQEIRQNREALHAAMKANNVAQIDRLSAHQGELMGKTLAIRSEAMAKFYAILTPEQRMKADDMMTRMRQRMEERMRERESENPQ
;
A
#
# COMPACT_ATOMS: atom_id res chain seq x y z
N MET A 1 -29.65 -37.45 21.90
CA MET A 1 -30.63 -38.10 21.00
C MET A 1 -29.96 -38.17 19.62
N LYS A 2 -29.27 -39.25 19.18
CA LYS A 2 -29.77 -40.60 18.81
C LYS A 2 -30.94 -40.44 17.81
N HIS A 3 -30.88 -40.78 16.51
CA HIS A 3 -30.31 -41.98 15.88
C HIS A 3 -29.92 -41.81 14.39
N LEU A 4 -28.93 -42.62 14.00
CA LEU A 4 -28.63 -43.19 12.67
C LEU A 4 -29.88 -43.82 12.02
N PHE A 5 -29.98 -43.89 10.69
CA PHE A 5 -30.27 -45.13 9.95
C PHE A 5 -30.00 -44.97 8.45
N GLN A 6 -29.19 -45.87 7.91
CA GLN A 6 -28.89 -46.08 6.49
C GLN A 6 -29.93 -47.05 5.90
N PHE A 7 -30.26 -46.88 4.62
CA PHE A 7 -30.65 -47.99 3.74
C PHE A 7 -29.99 -47.82 2.37
N ALA A 8 -29.31 -48.89 1.97
CA ALA A 8 -28.65 -49.06 0.67
C ALA A 8 -29.68 -49.46 -0.40
N ALA A 9 -29.43 -49.06 -1.64
CA ALA A 9 -29.94 -49.76 -2.82
C ALA A 9 -28.89 -49.67 -3.94
N LEU A 10 -28.24 -50.81 -4.18
CA LEU A 10 -27.40 -51.07 -5.35
C LEU A 10 -28.30 -51.27 -6.57
N THR A 11 -28.03 -50.53 -7.65
CA THR A 11 -28.33 -50.96 -9.02
C THR A 11 -27.08 -50.79 -9.86
N ALA A 12 -26.55 -51.93 -10.33
CA ALA A 12 -25.55 -51.98 -11.37
C ALA A 12 -26.23 -51.72 -12.72
N LEU A 13 -25.61 -50.91 -13.57
CA LEU A 13 -25.42 -51.22 -14.99
C LEU A 13 -24.47 -50.18 -15.64
N THR A 14 -23.45 -50.75 -16.27
CA THR A 14 -22.41 -50.20 -17.13
C THR A 14 -22.93 -49.24 -18.21
N THR A 15 -22.21 -48.14 -18.50
CA THR A 15 -21.79 -47.68 -19.85
C THR A 15 -20.95 -46.39 -19.75
N GLY A 16 -19.74 -46.40 -20.35
CA GLY A 16 -19.08 -45.20 -20.88
C GLY A 16 -18.14 -44.41 -19.96
N MET A 17 -16.89 -44.86 -19.80
CA MET A 17 -15.80 -43.93 -19.47
C MET A 17 -15.47 -43.11 -20.73
N VAL A 18 -16.09 -41.95 -20.87
CA VAL A 18 -15.54 -40.87 -21.70
C VAL A 18 -14.56 -40.12 -20.80
N LEU A 19 -13.26 -40.28 -21.07
CA LEU A 19 -12.23 -39.41 -20.53
C LEU A 19 -12.44 -38.02 -21.14
N ALA A 20 -13.29 -37.21 -20.52
CA ALA A 20 -13.34 -35.79 -20.77
C ALA A 20 -12.03 -35.19 -20.23
N GLN A 21 -11.06 -35.03 -21.13
CA GLN A 21 -9.90 -34.19 -20.88
C GLN A 21 -10.43 -32.75 -20.80
N ALA A 22 -10.77 -32.30 -19.60
CA ALA A 22 -11.04 -30.90 -19.37
C ALA A 22 -9.75 -30.13 -19.72
N PRO A 23 -9.79 -29.10 -20.58
CA PRO A 23 -8.64 -28.25 -20.76
C PRO A 23 -8.32 -27.69 -19.38
N ALA A 24 -7.06 -27.85 -18.96
CA ALA A 24 -6.53 -27.16 -17.80
C ALA A 24 -6.71 -25.66 -18.08
N THR A 25 -7.80 -25.09 -17.56
CA THR A 25 -7.93 -23.66 -17.41
C THR A 25 -6.85 -23.29 -16.40
N THR A 26 -5.71 -22.87 -16.91
CA THR A 26 -4.76 -22.06 -16.17
C THR A 26 -5.54 -20.86 -15.67
N GLN A 27 -6.12 -20.98 -14.48
CA GLN A 27 -6.66 -19.85 -13.77
C GLN A 27 -5.50 -18.87 -13.62
N PRO A 28 -5.61 -17.63 -14.12
CA PRO A 28 -4.61 -16.62 -13.85
C PRO A 28 -4.62 -16.42 -12.34
N VAL A 29 -3.62 -16.96 -11.65
CA VAL A 29 -3.37 -16.65 -10.24
C VAL A 29 -3.32 -15.13 -10.16
N PRO A 30 -4.22 -14.47 -9.40
CA PRO A 30 -4.17 -13.03 -9.30
C PRO A 30 -2.82 -12.68 -8.70
N ARG A 31 -1.94 -12.08 -9.53
CA ARG A 31 -0.73 -11.44 -9.03
C ARG A 31 -1.23 -10.43 -8.01
N LYS A 32 -1.02 -10.74 -6.72
CA LYS A 32 -1.03 -9.73 -5.67
C LYS A 32 0.07 -8.77 -6.07
N VAL A 33 -0.25 -7.73 -6.83
CA VAL A 33 0.66 -6.62 -7.07
C VAL A 33 0.81 -6.00 -5.68
N PRO A 34 1.96 -6.15 -5.00
CA PRO A 34 2.10 -5.55 -3.69
C PRO A 34 1.97 -4.03 -3.91
N PHE A 35 0.96 -3.41 -3.31
CA PHE A 35 0.81 -1.95 -3.25
C PHE A 35 1.91 -1.28 -2.39
N ASN A 36 3.05 -1.95 -2.20
CA ASN A 36 4.30 -1.30 -1.81
C ASN A 36 4.81 -0.54 -3.03
N HIS A 37 4.20 0.62 -3.33
CA HIS A 37 4.94 1.63 -4.08
C HIS A 37 6.16 1.95 -3.22
N PRO A 38 7.39 1.70 -3.69
CA PRO A 38 8.56 2.16 -2.99
C PRO A 38 8.53 3.69 -3.09
N MET A 39 7.92 4.34 -2.10
CA MET A 39 8.40 5.65 -1.70
C MET A 39 9.88 5.41 -1.44
N PHE A 40 10.76 6.10 -2.18
CA PHE A 40 12.20 6.03 -1.96
C PHE A 40 12.42 6.05 -0.45
N GLY A 41 12.97 4.95 0.07
CA GLY A 41 13.30 4.88 1.48
C GLY A 41 14.17 6.07 1.77
N HIS A 42 13.87 6.80 2.85
CA HIS A 42 14.67 7.94 3.28
C HIS A 42 16.17 7.59 3.31
N GLU A 43 16.49 6.34 3.65
CA GLU A 43 17.83 5.73 3.59
C GLU A 43 18.50 5.74 2.20
N GLN A 44 17.76 5.45 1.11
CA GLN A 44 18.32 5.50 -0.25
C GLN A 44 18.60 6.94 -0.69
N MET A 45 17.76 7.89 -0.28
CA MET A 45 17.97 9.31 -0.53
C MET A 45 19.18 9.85 0.25
N MET A 46 19.38 9.41 1.50
CA MET A 46 20.56 9.82 2.27
C MET A 46 21.88 9.35 1.64
N GLN A 47 21.92 8.10 1.16
CA GLN A 47 23.13 7.54 0.55
C GLN A 47 23.50 8.27 -0.74
N SER A 48 22.52 8.64 -1.56
CA SER A 48 22.78 9.34 -2.82
C SER A 48 23.22 10.80 -2.63
N LEU A 49 22.90 11.44 -1.50
CA LEU A 49 23.26 12.83 -1.24
C LEU A 49 24.66 13.03 -0.66
N ASN A 50 25.41 11.95 -0.40
CA ASN A 50 26.74 12.00 0.21
C ASN A 50 26.75 12.86 1.49
N LEU A 51 25.79 12.60 2.39
CA LEU A 51 25.66 13.36 3.63
C LEU A 51 26.93 13.24 4.49
N THR A 52 27.32 14.34 5.12
CA THR A 52 28.36 14.28 6.15
C THR A 52 27.88 13.46 7.36
N PRO A 53 28.78 12.94 8.21
CA PRO A 53 28.38 12.23 9.42
C PRO A 53 27.43 13.05 10.31
N ALA A 54 27.67 14.36 10.42
CA ALA A 54 26.81 15.27 11.19
C ALA A 54 25.42 15.42 10.55
N GLN A 55 25.35 15.59 9.23
CA GLN A 55 24.06 15.66 8.51
C GLN A 55 23.27 14.36 8.64
N LYS A 56 23.95 13.20 8.59
CA LYS A 56 23.31 11.90 8.78
C LYS A 56 22.68 11.78 10.17
N GLN A 57 23.42 12.12 11.22
CA GLN A 57 22.92 12.09 12.61
C GLN A 57 21.70 13.01 12.81
N GLN A 58 21.76 14.23 12.25
CA GLN A 58 20.65 15.18 12.31
C GLN A 58 19.43 14.66 11.54
N SER A 59 19.64 14.11 10.36
CA SER A 59 18.59 13.52 9.53
C SER A 59 17.92 12.34 10.26
N ASP A 60 18.68 11.41 10.83
CA ASP A 60 18.15 10.29 11.60
C ASP A 60 17.26 10.76 12.75
N THR A 61 17.69 11.81 13.47
CA THR A 61 16.90 12.43 14.55
C THR A 61 15.59 13.03 14.01
N ILE A 62 15.66 13.81 12.93
CA ILE A 62 14.49 14.46 12.30
C ILE A 62 13.43 13.42 11.92
N PHE A 63 13.84 12.29 11.34
CA PHE A 63 12.90 11.25 10.89
C PHE A 63 12.43 10.32 12.00
N ALA A 64 13.27 10.06 13.01
CA ALA A 64 12.85 9.36 14.22
C ALA A 64 11.73 10.13 14.94
N ASP A 65 11.91 11.44 15.12
CA ASP A 65 10.90 12.31 15.74
C ASP A 65 9.60 12.34 14.94
N ALA A 66 9.69 12.47 13.61
CA ALA A 66 8.53 12.44 12.73
C ALA A 66 7.78 11.10 12.83
N LYS A 67 8.53 9.99 12.89
CA LYS A 67 7.95 8.64 13.07
C LYS A 67 7.25 8.51 14.42
N GLN A 68 7.85 9.02 15.50
CA GLN A 68 7.26 9.01 16.83
C GLN A 68 5.97 9.84 16.89
N LYS A 69 5.99 11.06 16.31
CA LYS A 69 4.79 11.92 16.23
C LYS A 69 3.67 11.30 15.40
N ALA A 70 4.01 10.59 14.32
CA ALA A 70 3.03 9.94 13.46
C ALA A 70 2.49 8.61 14.01
N GLN A 71 3.12 8.01 15.01
CA GLN A 71 2.71 6.71 15.58
C GLN A 71 1.23 6.68 16.04
N PRO A 72 0.76 7.60 16.91
CA PRO A 72 -0.64 7.60 17.34
C PRO A 72 -1.62 7.76 16.16
N ILE A 73 -1.32 8.64 15.21
CA ILE A 73 -2.17 8.83 14.01
C ILE A 73 -2.22 7.55 13.17
N ARG A 74 -1.13 6.80 13.06
CA ARG A 74 -1.13 5.50 12.37
C ARG A 74 -2.04 4.48 13.06
N GLN A 75 -2.11 4.51 14.39
CA GLN A 75 -3.04 3.66 15.15
C GLN A 75 -4.49 4.09 14.88
N GLU A 76 -4.78 5.39 14.89
CA GLU A 76 -6.11 5.93 14.55
C GLU A 76 -6.52 5.57 13.12
N ILE A 77 -5.60 5.63 12.14
CA ILE A 77 -5.86 5.20 10.77
C ILE A 77 -6.24 3.72 10.70
N ARG A 78 -5.57 2.85 11.47
CA ARG A 78 -5.92 1.41 11.52
C ARG A 78 -7.34 1.22 12.04
N GLN A 79 -7.66 1.83 13.18
CA GLN A 79 -8.99 1.75 13.79
C GLN A 79 -10.07 2.31 12.86
N ASN A 80 -9.80 3.44 12.20
CA ASN A 80 -10.73 4.03 11.25
C ASN A 80 -11.02 3.12 10.06
N ARG A 81 -10.00 2.40 9.54
CA ARG A 81 -10.19 1.41 8.46
C ARG A 81 -11.02 0.21 8.89
N GLU A 82 -10.80 -0.30 10.10
CA GLU A 82 -11.60 -1.39 10.65
C GLU A 82 -13.07 -0.96 10.82
N ALA A 83 -13.30 0.24 11.34
CA ALA A 83 -14.63 0.82 11.47
C ALA A 83 -15.30 1.05 10.11
N LEU A 84 -14.54 1.51 9.11
CA LEU A 84 -15.05 1.73 7.75
C LEU A 84 -15.48 0.40 7.12
N HIS A 85 -14.68 -0.65 7.30
CA HIS A 85 -15.02 -1.99 6.84
C HIS A 85 -16.26 -2.56 7.53
N ALA A 86 -16.45 -2.31 8.82
CA ALA A 86 -17.68 -2.68 9.53
C ALA A 86 -18.90 -1.90 9.00
N ALA A 87 -18.76 -0.59 8.77
CA ALA A 87 -19.83 0.24 8.22
C ALA A 87 -20.26 -0.20 6.81
N MET A 88 -19.29 -0.59 5.96
CA MET A 88 -19.57 -1.17 4.64
C MET A 88 -20.39 -2.47 4.74
N LYS A 89 -20.01 -3.39 5.63
CA LYS A 89 -20.76 -4.64 5.84
C LYS A 89 -22.17 -4.42 6.35
N ALA A 90 -22.38 -3.35 7.12
CA ALA A 90 -23.68 -2.97 7.65
C ALA A 90 -24.51 -2.11 6.65
N ASN A 91 -23.97 -1.78 5.47
CA ASN A 91 -24.55 -0.83 4.53
C ASN A 91 -24.94 0.52 5.18
N ASN A 92 -24.14 0.97 6.15
CA ASN A 92 -24.41 2.22 6.89
C ASN A 92 -23.71 3.39 6.20
N VAL A 93 -24.37 3.97 5.20
CA VAL A 93 -23.84 5.06 4.36
C VAL A 93 -23.42 6.28 5.19
N ALA A 94 -24.24 6.71 6.15
CA ALA A 94 -23.91 7.87 6.99
C ALA A 94 -22.61 7.67 7.80
N GLN A 95 -22.35 6.44 8.25
CA GLN A 95 -21.11 6.12 8.96
C GLN A 95 -19.92 6.02 7.99
N ILE A 96 -20.13 5.52 6.77
CA ILE A 96 -19.12 5.49 5.71
C ILE A 96 -18.64 6.91 5.40
N ASP A 97 -19.56 7.86 5.21
CA ASP A 97 -19.22 9.25 4.89
C ASP A 97 -18.40 9.89 6.02
N ARG A 98 -18.85 9.76 7.27
CA ARG A 98 -18.13 10.29 8.44
C ARG A 98 -16.74 9.71 8.60
N LEU A 99 -16.60 8.38 8.51
CA LEU A 99 -15.31 7.70 8.65
C LEU A 99 -14.37 8.01 7.48
N SER A 100 -14.91 8.27 6.29
CA SER A 100 -14.12 8.67 5.12
C SER A 100 -13.59 10.10 5.27
N ALA A 101 -14.41 11.03 5.76
CA ALA A 101 -13.95 12.39 6.08
C ALA A 101 -12.85 12.36 7.15
N HIS A 102 -13.07 11.61 8.23
CA HIS A 102 -12.07 11.43 9.28
C HIS A 102 -10.79 10.76 8.76
N GLN A 103 -10.90 9.79 7.85
CA GLN A 103 -9.73 9.20 7.18
C GLN A 103 -8.88 10.25 6.46
N GLY A 104 -9.53 11.20 5.78
CA GLY A 104 -8.88 12.31 5.09
C GLY A 104 -8.12 13.22 6.06
N GLU A 105 -8.74 13.59 7.19
CA GLU A 105 -8.09 14.40 8.25
C GLU A 105 -6.83 13.71 8.79
N LEU A 106 -6.91 12.42 9.12
CA LEU A 106 -5.76 11.65 9.61
C LEU A 106 -4.61 11.57 8.59
N MET A 107 -4.96 11.44 7.30
CA MET A 107 -3.97 11.48 6.22
C MET A 107 -3.33 12.86 6.10
N GLY A 108 -4.11 13.93 6.24
CA GLY A 108 -3.62 15.31 6.27
C GLY A 108 -2.63 15.55 7.42
N LYS A 109 -2.95 15.09 8.63
CA LYS A 109 -2.03 15.17 9.78
C LYS A 109 -0.72 14.41 9.53
N THR A 110 -0.80 13.21 8.95
CA THR A 110 0.38 12.42 8.61
C THR A 110 1.23 13.11 7.54
N LEU A 111 0.60 13.72 6.53
CA LEU A 111 1.27 14.49 5.50
C LEU A 111 2.01 15.68 6.09
N ALA A 112 1.35 16.47 6.95
CA ALA A 112 1.96 17.62 7.61
C ALA A 112 3.25 17.25 8.37
N ILE A 113 3.19 16.20 9.21
CA ILE A 113 4.36 15.70 9.96
C ILE A 113 5.52 15.33 9.03
N ARG A 114 5.23 14.65 7.93
CA ARG A 114 6.25 14.25 6.94
C ARG A 114 6.83 15.44 6.21
N SER A 115 6.00 16.39 5.80
CA SER A 115 6.43 17.61 5.10
C SER A 115 7.30 18.48 5.98
N GLU A 116 6.96 18.64 7.26
CA GLU A 116 7.79 19.35 8.24
C GLU A 116 9.16 18.69 8.43
N ALA A 117 9.20 17.35 8.51
CA ALA A 117 10.44 16.60 8.60
C ALA A 117 11.31 16.77 7.34
N MET A 118 10.70 16.70 6.15
CA MET A 118 11.37 16.99 4.88
C MET A 118 11.93 18.40 4.85
N ALA A 119 11.16 19.41 5.28
CA ALA A 119 11.63 20.79 5.33
C ALA A 119 12.86 20.96 6.23
N LYS A 120 12.85 20.35 7.42
CA LYS A 120 14.01 20.32 8.33
C LYS A 120 15.22 19.61 7.71
N PHE A 121 14.98 18.50 7.00
CA PHE A 121 16.03 17.80 6.29
C PHE A 121 16.64 18.66 5.16
N TYR A 122 15.82 19.33 4.35
CA TYR A 122 16.30 20.24 3.30
C TYR A 122 17.15 21.40 3.86
N ALA A 123 16.84 21.86 5.08
CA ALA A 123 17.56 22.94 5.74
C ALA A 123 18.99 22.55 6.14
N ILE A 124 19.28 21.26 6.39
CA ILE A 124 20.63 20.79 6.76
C ILE A 124 21.52 20.45 5.54
N LEU A 125 20.95 20.47 4.32
CA LEU A 125 21.68 20.19 3.09
C LEU A 125 22.50 21.41 2.62
N THR A 126 23.60 21.15 1.92
CA THR A 126 24.29 22.19 1.15
C THR A 126 23.47 22.57 -0.11
N PRO A 127 23.74 23.71 -0.75
CA PRO A 127 23.09 24.06 -2.03
C PRO A 127 23.22 22.96 -3.09
N GLU A 128 24.40 22.35 -3.22
CA GLU A 128 24.68 21.30 -4.21
C GLU A 128 23.90 20.02 -3.89
N GLN A 129 23.79 19.67 -2.60
CA GLN A 129 22.99 18.52 -2.16
C GLN A 129 21.49 18.76 -2.42
N ARG A 130 20.98 19.99 -2.22
CA ARG A 130 19.59 20.33 -2.55
C ARG A 130 19.32 20.18 -4.05
N MET A 131 20.20 20.71 -4.90
CA MET A 131 20.08 20.53 -6.35
C MET A 131 20.03 19.05 -6.75
N LYS A 132 20.89 18.22 -6.14
CA LYS A 132 20.88 16.78 -6.37
C LYS A 132 19.58 16.12 -5.91
N ALA A 133 19.04 16.53 -4.76
CA ALA A 133 17.76 16.04 -4.26
C ALA A 133 16.61 16.38 -5.22
N ASP A 134 16.58 17.61 -5.74
CA ASP A 134 15.53 18.08 -6.64
C ASP A 134 15.58 17.37 -8.02
N ASP A 135 16.78 17.13 -8.55
CA ASP A 135 16.98 16.31 -9.76
C ASP A 135 16.50 14.87 -9.55
N MET A 136 16.85 14.25 -8.42
CA MET A 136 16.35 12.91 -8.08
C MET A 136 14.82 12.85 -8.01
N MET A 137 14.19 13.85 -7.41
CA MET A 137 12.72 13.95 -7.32
C MET A 137 12.08 14.12 -8.70
N THR A 138 12.69 14.93 -9.55
CA THR A 138 12.24 15.13 -10.94
C THR A 138 12.30 13.84 -11.74
N ARG A 139 13.43 13.12 -11.69
CA ARG A 139 13.58 11.81 -12.35
C ARG A 139 12.61 10.78 -11.80
N MET A 140 12.33 10.80 -10.49
CA MET A 140 11.34 9.92 -9.91
C MET A 140 9.93 10.20 -10.45
N ARG A 141 9.56 11.49 -10.60
CA ARG A 141 8.28 11.89 -11.19
C ARG A 141 8.16 11.40 -12.63
N GLN A 142 9.18 11.62 -13.45
CA GLN A 142 9.21 11.15 -14.85
C GLN A 142 9.02 9.64 -14.94
N ARG A 143 9.76 8.85 -14.14
CA ARG A 143 9.59 7.40 -14.08
C ARG A 143 8.20 6.98 -13.62
N MET A 144 7.55 7.76 -12.74
CA MET A 144 6.16 7.48 -12.36
C MET A 144 5.21 7.71 -13.52
N GLU A 145 5.36 8.84 -14.22
CA GLU A 145 4.55 9.18 -15.41
C GLU A 145 4.72 8.15 -16.52
N GLU A 146 5.94 7.72 -16.82
CA GLU A 146 6.24 6.64 -17.77
C GLU A 146 5.51 5.35 -17.42
N ARG A 147 5.62 4.89 -16.16
CA ARG A 147 4.89 3.70 -15.70
C ARG A 147 3.38 3.84 -15.78
N MET A 148 2.84 5.04 -15.61
CA MET A 148 1.41 5.27 -15.79
C MET A 148 1.02 5.14 -17.26
N ARG A 149 1.80 5.75 -18.17
CA ARG A 149 1.59 5.62 -19.63
C ARG A 149 1.71 4.18 -20.11
N GLU A 150 2.69 3.42 -19.61
CA GLU A 150 2.85 2.00 -19.91
C GLU A 150 1.58 1.22 -19.50
N ARG A 151 1.08 1.42 -18.28
CA ARG A 151 -0.16 0.78 -17.80
C ARG A 151 -1.39 1.16 -18.63
N GLU A 152 -1.49 2.41 -19.07
CA GLU A 152 -2.55 2.86 -19.97
C GLU A 152 -2.45 2.18 -21.34
N SER A 153 -1.23 1.99 -21.86
CA SER A 153 -0.99 1.32 -23.13
C SER A 153 -1.18 -0.21 -23.08
N GLU A 154 -0.92 -0.85 -21.94
CA GLU A 154 -1.13 -2.29 -21.72
C GLU A 154 -2.61 -2.67 -21.53
N ASN A 155 -3.46 -1.71 -21.18
CA ASN A 155 -4.90 -1.92 -20.98
C ASN A 155 -5.70 -0.83 -21.73
N PRO A 156 -5.67 -0.81 -23.07
CA PRO A 156 -6.47 0.13 -23.84
C PRO A 156 -7.95 -0.11 -23.54
N GLN A 157 -8.66 0.95 -23.13
CA GLN A 157 -10.10 0.90 -22.87
C GLN A 157 -10.91 0.68 -24.14
#